data_AF-A0A0W7TJI9-F1
#
_entry.id   AF-A0A0W7TJI9-F1
#
_cell.length_a   1.000
_cell.length_b   1.000
_cell.length_c   1.000
_cell.angle_alpha   90.00
_cell.angle_beta   90.00
_cell.angle_gamma   90.00
#
_symmetry.space_group_name_H-M   'P 1'
#
loop_
_entity.id
_entity.type
_entity.pdbx_description
1 polymer ?
#
loop_
_entity_poly.entity_id
_entity_poly.type
_entity_poly.pdbx_seq_one_letter_code
_entity_poly.pdbx_strand_id
1 'polypeptide(L)'
;MDERTIVEAALFAATESLRVDDIVARTGLSEPDVRYALKDLKMEYDMRNSAIVISEAAGNYRMVLRQEYQNILTISPGRPSPAASCARW
;
A
#
# COMPACT_ATOMS: atom_id res chain seq x y z
N MET A 1 -6.15 -14.49 19.08
CA MET A 1 -5.41 -13.42 18.38
C MET A 1 -5.58 -13.74 16.91
N ASP A 2 -6.29 -12.90 16.15
CA ASP A 2 -6.67 -13.22 14.78
C ASP A 2 -5.46 -13.08 13.84
N GLU A 3 -5.20 -14.14 13.10
CA GLU A 3 -4.11 -14.27 12.12
C GLU A 3 -4.14 -13.12 11.11
N ARG A 4 -5.36 -12.72 10.70
CA ARG A 4 -5.62 -11.58 9.82
C ARG A 4 -5.16 -10.26 10.43
N THR A 5 -5.41 -10.04 11.72
CA THR A 5 -5.03 -8.79 12.40
C THR A 5 -3.52 -8.68 12.51
N ILE A 6 -2.82 -9.80 12.72
CA ILE A 6 -1.36 -9.84 12.77
C ILE A 6 -0.76 -9.53 11.39
N VAL A 7 -1.30 -10.16 10.33
CA VAL A 7 -0.88 -9.92 8.94
C VAL A 7 -1.16 -8.48 8.53
N GLU A 8 -2.33 -7.93 8.90
CA GLU A 8 -2.67 -6.52 8.63
C GLU A 8 -1.69 -5.58 9.33
N ALA A 9 -1.41 -5.78 10.60
CA ALA A 9 -0.45 -4.97 11.34
C ALA A 9 0.94 -5.02 10.72
N ALA A 10 1.38 -6.21 10.27
CA ALA A 10 2.66 -6.37 9.57
C ALA A 10 2.69 -5.63 8.21
N LEU A 11 1.59 -5.69 7.44
CA LEU A 11 1.47 -5.00 6.15
C LEU A 11 1.39 -3.47 6.32
N PHE A 12 0.66 -3.01 7.33
CA PHE A 12 0.50 -1.59 7.63
C PHE A 12 1.80 -0.97 8.17
N ALA A 13 2.52 -1.71 9.03
CA ALA A 13 3.83 -1.28 9.51
C ALA A 13 4.91 -1.34 8.42
N ALA A 14 4.69 -2.12 7.36
CA ALA A 14 5.60 -2.16 6.23
C ALA A 14 5.43 -0.94 5.34
N THR A 15 6.47 -0.11 5.32
CA THR A 15 6.57 1.04 4.42
C THR A 15 6.78 0.62 2.96
N GLU A 16 7.14 -0.64 2.75
CA GLU A 16 7.56 -1.22 1.48
C GLU A 16 6.71 -2.45 1.14
N SER A 17 6.72 -2.83 -0.15
CA SER A 17 6.12 -4.07 -0.62
C SER A 17 6.75 -5.29 0.04
N LEU A 18 5.94 -6.08 0.75
CA LEU A 18 6.38 -7.32 1.42
C LEU A 18 6.07 -8.55 0.59
N ARG A 19 6.95 -9.54 0.63
CA ARG A 19 6.68 -10.88 0.07
C ARG A 19 5.96 -11.74 1.11
N VAL A 20 5.30 -12.80 0.64
CA VAL A 20 4.68 -13.79 1.54
C VAL A 20 5.72 -14.36 2.50
N ASP A 21 6.92 -14.68 2.02
CA ASP A 21 8.03 -15.16 2.84
C ASP A 21 8.43 -14.20 3.97
N ASP A 22 8.47 -12.89 3.70
CA ASP A 22 8.78 -11.87 4.71
C ASP A 22 7.67 -11.78 5.77
N ILE A 23 6.41 -11.90 5.35
CA ILE A 23 5.27 -11.89 6.27
C ILE A 23 5.29 -13.15 7.13
N VAL A 24 5.56 -14.31 6.54
CA VAL A 24 5.75 -15.58 7.26
C VAL A 24 6.87 -15.46 8.30
N ALA A 25 8.02 -14.90 7.91
CA ALA A 25 9.16 -14.71 8.81
C ALA A 25 8.86 -13.75 9.98
N ARG A 26 8.05 -12.70 9.75
CA ARG A 26 7.71 -11.69 10.76
C ARG A 26 6.56 -12.12 11.68
N THR A 27 5.59 -12.85 11.14
CA THR A 27 4.37 -13.24 11.87
C THR A 27 4.47 -14.63 12.49
N GLY A 28 5.37 -15.48 11.99
CA GLY A 28 5.49 -16.88 12.40
C GLY A 28 4.35 -17.78 11.93
N LEU A 29 3.48 -17.29 11.05
CA LEU A 29 2.36 -18.03 10.48
C LEU A 29 2.78 -18.88 9.30
N SER A 30 2.01 -19.92 8.99
CA SER A 30 2.26 -20.75 7.81
C SER A 30 1.98 -19.95 6.53
N GLU A 31 2.76 -20.20 5.49
CA GLU A 31 2.54 -19.63 4.15
C GLU A 31 1.10 -19.76 3.60
N PRO A 32 0.39 -20.91 3.75
CA PRO A 32 -1.02 -21.00 3.35
C PRO A 32 -1.94 -20.09 4.16
N ASP A 33 -1.72 -19.95 5.47
CA ASP A 33 -2.53 -19.11 6.36
C ASP A 33 -2.34 -17.63 6.01
N VAL A 34 -1.09 -17.22 5.75
CA VAL A 34 -0.76 -15.86 5.28
C VAL A 34 -1.42 -15.57 3.95
N ARG A 35 -1.37 -16.49 2.98
CA ARG A 35 -2.06 -16.31 1.69
C ARG A 35 -3.57 -16.20 1.84
N TYR A 36 -4.16 -17.00 2.71
CA TYR A 36 -5.60 -16.95 2.98
C TYR A 36 -5.98 -15.62 3.63
N ALA A 37 -5.24 -15.19 4.66
CA ALA A 37 -5.43 -13.91 5.33
C ALA A 37 -5.27 -12.71 4.38
N LEU A 38 -4.24 -12.71 3.52
CA LEU A 38 -4.03 -11.65 2.53
C LEU A 38 -5.18 -11.55 1.53
N LYS A 39 -5.68 -12.68 1.06
CA LYS A 39 -6.80 -12.73 0.11
C LYS A 39 -8.10 -12.23 0.77
N ASP A 40 -8.34 -12.65 2.01
CA ASP A 40 -9.51 -12.25 2.78
C ASP A 40 -9.49 -10.74 3.07
N LEU A 41 -8.36 -10.21 3.56
CA LEU A 41 -8.15 -8.77 3.76
C LEU A 41 -8.34 -8.00 2.45
N LYS A 42 -7.76 -8.47 1.34
CA LYS A 42 -7.93 -7.81 0.04
C LYS A 42 -9.39 -7.71 -0.37
N MET A 43 -10.17 -8.77 -0.16
CA MET A 43 -11.62 -8.75 -0.43
C MET A 43 -12.37 -7.83 0.53
N GLU A 44 -12.03 -7.82 1.81
CA GLU A 44 -12.70 -6.98 2.81
C GLU A 44 -12.49 -5.48 2.54
N TYR A 45 -11.24 -5.07 2.26
CA TYR A 45 -10.92 -3.68 1.92
C TYR A 45 -11.59 -3.23 0.61
N ASP A 46 -11.73 -4.13 -0.36
CA ASP A 46 -12.44 -3.85 -1.60
C ASP A 46 -13.96 -3.74 -1.38
N MET A 47 -14.56 -4.68 -0.64
CA MET A 47 -15.99 -4.69 -0.33
C MET A 47 -16.43 -3.51 0.53
N ARG A 48 -15.60 -3.06 1.48
CA ARG A 48 -15.87 -1.86 2.29
C ARG A 48 -15.81 -0.55 1.49
N ASN A 49 -15.40 -0.61 0.23
CA ASN A 49 -15.14 0.56 -0.61
C ASN A 49 -14.20 1.57 0.09
N SER A 50 -13.18 1.02 0.78
CA SER A 50 -12.23 1.83 1.53
C SER A 50 -11.33 2.63 0.57
N ALA A 51 -10.82 3.76 1.05
CA ALA A 51 -9.89 4.58 0.28
C ALA A 51 -8.53 3.88 0.06
N ILE A 52 -8.19 2.94 0.94
CA ILE A 52 -6.97 2.13 0.90
C ILE A 52 -7.34 0.72 0.44
N VAL A 53 -6.52 0.14 -0.41
CA VAL A 53 -6.66 -1.22 -0.95
C VAL A 53 -5.32 -1.95 -0.88
N ILE A 54 -5.37 -3.29 -0.83
CA ILE A 54 -4.16 -4.11 -0.88
C ILE A 54 -3.88 -4.45 -2.34
N SER A 55 -2.76 -3.91 -2.86
CA SER A 55 -2.26 -4.23 -4.20
C SER A 55 -1.28 -5.39 -4.12
N GLU A 56 -1.47 -6.35 -5.00
CA GLU A 56 -0.58 -7.49 -5.20
C GLU A 56 0.14 -7.29 -6.54
N ALA A 57 1.46 -7.21 -6.50
CA ALA A 57 2.31 -7.05 -7.68
C ALA A 57 3.50 -8.01 -7.62
N ALA A 58 3.57 -8.95 -8.57
CA ALA A 58 4.66 -9.94 -8.70
C ALA A 58 4.96 -10.71 -7.39
N GLY A 59 3.91 -11.10 -6.65
CA GLY A 59 4.06 -11.80 -5.37
C GLY A 59 4.44 -10.91 -4.19
N ASN A 60 4.42 -9.60 -4.37
CA ASN A 60 4.56 -8.63 -3.28
C ASN A 60 3.22 -7.98 -2.97
N TYR A 61 2.96 -7.77 -1.69
CA TYR A 61 1.75 -7.17 -1.16
C TYR A 61 2.08 -5.81 -0.54
N ARG A 62 1.29 -4.80 -0.88
CA ARG A 62 1.38 -3.47 -0.25
C ARG A 62 0.01 -2.81 -0.14
N MET A 63 -0.13 -1.97 0.88
CA MET A 63 -1.28 -1.06 0.96
C MET A 63 -1.06 0.14 0.04
N VAL A 64 -2.03 0.42 -0.81
CA VAL A 64 -2.04 1.59 -1.71
C VAL A 64 -3.38 2.30 -1.64
N LEU A 65 -3.40 3.56 -2.03
CA LEU A 65 -4.66 4.24 -2.25
C LEU A 65 -5.32 3.73 -3.53
N ARG A 66 -6.63 3.57 -3.43
CA ARG A 66 -7.52 3.32 -4.57
C ARG A 66 -7.34 4.45 -5.58
N GLN A 67 -7.38 4.10 -6.87
CA GLN A 67 -7.14 5.01 -7.99
C GLN A 67 -8.02 6.28 -7.90
N GLU A 68 -9.25 6.12 -7.44
CA GLU A 68 -10.23 7.20 -7.23
C GLU A 68 -9.74 8.31 -6.27
N TYR A 69 -8.86 7.96 -5.33
CA TYR A 69 -8.33 8.85 -4.30
C TYR A 69 -6.85 9.23 -4.52
N GLN A 70 -6.23 8.80 -5.62
CA GLN A 70 -4.86 9.21 -5.93
C GLN A 70 -4.76 10.71 -6.23
N ASN A 71 -5.83 11.29 -6.77
CA ASN A 71 -5.88 12.72 -7.08
C ASN A 71 -5.86 13.62 -5.84
N ILE A 72 -6.26 13.13 -4.66
CA ILE A 72 -6.22 13.94 -3.43
C ILE A 72 -4.77 14.11 -2.93
N LEU A 73 -3.93 13.09 -3.12
CA LEU A 73 -2.50 13.13 -2.78
C LEU A 73 -1.66 13.84 -3.84
N THR A 74 -2.23 14.16 -5.00
CA THR A 74 -1.62 15.11 -5.94
C THR A 74 -1.69 16.51 -5.33
N ILE A 75 -0.86 16.72 -4.32
CA ILE A 75 -0.26 18.01 -4.07
C ILE A 75 0.59 18.23 -5.32
N SER A 76 0.04 18.90 -6.34
CA SER A 76 0.86 19.32 -7.47
C SER A 76 2.07 20.04 -6.87
N PRO A 77 3.32 19.57 -7.09
CA PRO A 77 4.45 20.44 -6.80
C PRO A 77 4.16 21.68 -7.63
N GLY A 78 3.95 22.81 -6.93
CA GLY A 78 3.52 24.05 -7.53
C GLY A 78 4.30 24.25 -8.81
N ARG A 79 3.57 24.38 -9.93
CA ARG A 79 4.13 24.72 -11.23
C ARG A 79 5.23 25.75 -10.97
N PRO A 80 6.52 25.50 -11.28
CA PRO A 80 7.53 26.52 -11.05
C PRO A 80 7.07 27.75 -11.84
N SER A 81 6.78 28.84 -11.11
CA SER A 81 6.59 30.14 -11.75
C SER A 81 7.86 30.40 -12.57
N PRO A 82 7.76 30.86 -13.82
CA PRO A 82 8.91 31.39 -14.52
C PRO A 82 9.34 32.67 -13.80
N ALA A 83 10.18 32.53 -12.78
CA ALA A 83 10.86 33.64 -12.16
C ALA A 83 11.82 34.21 -13.20
N ALA A 84 11.46 35.40 -13.69
CA ALA A 84 12.35 36.49 -14.03
C ALA A 84 13.75 36.10 -14.54
N SER A 85 13.88 35.91 -15.87
CA SER A 85 15.14 36.19 -16.53
C SER A 85 15.14 37.68 -16.91
N CYS A 86 15.45 38.53 -15.93
CA CYS A 86 16.01 39.85 -16.20
C CYS A 86 17.50 39.69 -16.50
N ALA A 87 17.98 40.47 -17.47
CA ALA A 87 19.38 40.83 -17.74
C ALA A 87 20.29 39.80 -18.44
N ARG A 88 20.28 39.89 -19.78
CA ARG A 88 21.44 39.99 -20.70
C ARG A 88 20.78 40.23 -22.06
N TRP A 89 21.05 41.27 -22.85
CA TRP A 89 22.30 41.91 -23.24
C TRP A 89 22.08 43.42 -23.45
#